data_AF-A0ABD2J043-F1
#
_entry.id   AF-A0ABD2J043-F1
#
_cell.length_a   1.000
_cell.length_b   1.000
_cell.length_c   1.000
_cell.angle_alpha   90.00
_cell.angle_beta   90.00
_cell.angle_gamma   90.00
#
_symmetry.space_group_name_H-M   'P 1'
#
loop_
_entity.id
_entity.type
_entity.pdbx_description
1 polymer ?
#
loop_
_entity_poly.entity_id
_entity_poly.type
_entity_poly.pdbx_seq_one_letter_code
_entity_poly.pdbx_strand_id
1 'polypeptide(L)'
;MTTSEGKAAAITSPGPPGLDEGGSPPQAPTEQQQKGGPQQKEEEQQQQKAEEREEKELHPLLLNKVEARVCEWSAFAAALIIGIILLLLCLFFMSSKTADTEDKQCVMRGICGKDGELRQNCRYEKQPVPVNSSMESEYSELCPQLFKDGNTDLCCDDEQFDILKQQLVTARQILWHCPSCYANFVNFWCQFACSPYQAQFVEIVETRNDAKKTRGDDYVTEVDYYVHLSRLDFSLRVLCGTDVDLCTPERLFRYIGTYSKINRVPFTINVMMLKEGQTVQKNNKIIRPMDTITYKCDEVPPNFGHNCECVDCHLCKPSPPQPPEPFPVWRYRKLQQKALAKKRNQKKKPKAGAISKASLSHQSNNSGTSEILSVRRFCYIVRRRPQRVKEYFTLKI
;
A
#
# COMPACT_ATOMS: atom_id res chain seq x y z
N MET A 1 4.08 47.64 -9.76
CA MET A 1 4.69 48.55 -10.75
C MET A 1 4.35 48.03 -12.14
N THR A 2 3.54 48.83 -12.85
CA THR A 2 3.31 48.92 -14.32
C THR A 2 3.04 47.64 -15.14
N THR A 3 1.86 47.32 -15.73
CA THR A 3 0.80 48.00 -16.56
C THR A 3 0.99 47.95 -18.10
N SER A 4 -0.11 47.53 -18.76
CA SER A 4 -0.67 47.79 -20.12
C SER A 4 -0.91 46.49 -20.92
N GLU A 5 -2.15 46.01 -21.13
CA GLU A 5 -3.29 46.48 -21.97
C GLU A 5 -2.95 46.50 -23.48
N GLY A 6 -3.72 46.00 -24.46
CA GLY A 6 -5.06 45.39 -24.53
C GLY A 6 -5.63 45.63 -25.95
N LYS A 7 -6.34 44.67 -26.56
CA LYS A 7 -7.48 44.91 -27.48
C LYS A 7 -8.18 43.62 -27.92
N ALA A 8 -9.47 43.54 -27.59
CA ALA A 8 -10.44 42.54 -28.04
C ALA A 8 -11.33 43.12 -29.15
N ALA A 9 -11.86 42.25 -30.02
CA ALA A 9 -12.91 42.57 -30.97
C ALA A 9 -14.11 41.64 -30.71
N ALA A 10 -15.26 42.26 -30.45
CA ALA A 10 -16.57 41.64 -30.25
C ALA A 10 -17.35 41.65 -31.57
N ILE A 11 -18.14 40.60 -31.83
CA ILE A 11 -19.21 40.62 -32.83
C ILE A 11 -20.47 40.10 -32.14
N THR A 12 -21.47 40.98 -32.08
CA THR A 12 -22.76 40.84 -31.42
C THR A 12 -23.83 40.46 -32.45
N SER A 13 -24.78 39.63 -32.04
CA SER A 13 -26.02 39.27 -32.75
C SER A 13 -26.90 40.48 -33.10
N PRO A 14 -27.93 40.27 -33.94
CA PRO A 14 -29.27 40.59 -33.44
C PRO A 14 -30.32 39.51 -33.75
N GLY A 15 -31.17 39.28 -32.76
CA GLY A 15 -32.44 38.55 -32.86
C GLY A 15 -33.60 39.43 -33.35
N PRO A 16 -34.83 38.87 -33.38
CA PRO A 16 -35.91 39.23 -34.29
C PRO A 16 -36.83 40.33 -33.75
N PRO A 17 -37.81 40.76 -34.57
CA PRO A 17 -39.18 40.74 -34.05
C PRO A 17 -40.23 40.28 -35.07
N GLY A 18 -41.31 39.69 -34.56
CA GLY A 18 -42.55 39.46 -35.30
C GLY A 18 -43.61 40.53 -35.03
N LEU A 19 -44.78 40.30 -35.66
CA LEU A 19 -46.15 40.76 -35.37
C LEU A 19 -46.84 41.40 -36.60
N ASP A 20 -47.78 40.62 -37.14
CA ASP A 20 -49.22 40.90 -37.28
C ASP A 20 -49.79 42.13 -38.02
N GLU A 21 -50.91 41.82 -38.66
CA GLU A 21 -52.10 42.61 -39.00
C GLU A 21 -52.15 43.44 -40.32
N GLY A 22 -53.31 43.34 -40.98
CA GLY A 22 -53.87 44.43 -41.77
C GLY A 22 -54.36 44.06 -43.17
N GLY A 23 -55.61 43.60 -43.28
CA GLY A 23 -56.30 43.41 -44.54
C GLY A 23 -57.07 44.66 -45.05
N SER A 24 -57.35 44.62 -46.36
CA SER A 24 -58.38 45.32 -47.14
C SER A 24 -58.23 46.82 -47.46
N PRO A 25 -58.84 47.33 -48.55
CA PRO A 25 -59.21 46.72 -49.84
C PRO A 25 -58.70 47.56 -51.04
N PRO A 26 -58.94 47.13 -52.29
CA PRO A 26 -59.29 48.14 -53.30
C PRO A 26 -60.56 47.81 -54.09
N GLN A 27 -61.19 48.90 -54.48
CA GLN A 27 -62.49 49.03 -55.13
C GLN A 27 -62.52 48.49 -56.56
N ALA A 28 -63.74 48.17 -56.96
CA ALA A 28 -64.16 47.67 -58.27
C ALA A 28 -63.86 48.64 -59.44
N PRO A 29 -63.91 48.13 -60.69
CA PRO A 29 -63.40 48.81 -61.88
C PRO A 29 -64.44 49.67 -62.58
N THR A 30 -63.97 50.73 -63.23
CA THR A 30 -64.71 51.48 -64.26
C THR A 30 -64.83 50.66 -65.55
N GLU A 31 -66.07 50.52 -65.98
CA GLU A 31 -66.60 49.90 -67.18
C GLU A 31 -66.28 50.71 -68.45
N GLN A 32 -65.75 50.10 -69.53
CA GLN A 32 -66.11 50.43 -70.93
C GLN A 32 -65.86 49.25 -71.90
N GLN A 33 -67.00 48.73 -72.35
CA GLN A 33 -67.40 47.89 -73.48
C GLN A 33 -66.55 47.74 -74.78
N GLN A 34 -66.63 46.49 -75.29
CA GLN A 34 -66.92 46.05 -76.68
C GLN A 34 -65.80 46.10 -77.75
N LYS A 35 -65.59 45.10 -78.62
CA LYS A 35 -66.50 44.17 -79.34
C LYS A 35 -65.72 42.93 -79.85
N GLY A 36 -66.31 41.73 -79.76
CA GLY A 36 -65.85 40.50 -80.44
C GLY A 36 -66.98 39.46 -80.47
N GLY A 37 -67.26 38.88 -81.64
CA GLY A 37 -68.52 38.23 -82.02
C GLY A 37 -68.79 36.81 -81.46
N PRO A 38 -69.94 36.20 -81.84
CA PRO A 38 -70.52 35.01 -81.19
C PRO A 38 -69.79 33.69 -81.42
N GLN A 39 -68.75 33.64 -82.27
CA GLN A 39 -68.06 32.40 -82.64
C GLN A 39 -66.80 32.10 -81.82
N GLN A 40 -66.25 33.06 -81.06
CA GLN A 40 -65.04 32.82 -80.25
C GLN A 40 -65.33 32.24 -78.85
N LYS A 41 -66.57 32.34 -78.36
CA LYS A 41 -66.94 31.87 -77.02
C LYS A 41 -67.14 30.35 -76.92
N GLU A 42 -67.41 29.66 -78.02
CA GLU A 42 -67.59 28.20 -78.03
C GLU A 42 -66.26 27.44 -78.14
N GLU A 43 -65.28 27.96 -78.87
CA GLU A 43 -63.93 27.36 -78.95
C GLU A 43 -63.14 27.54 -77.65
N GLU A 44 -63.15 28.72 -77.02
CA GLU A 44 -62.49 28.93 -75.72
C GLU A 44 -63.09 28.06 -74.59
N GLN A 45 -64.41 27.82 -74.58
CA GLN A 45 -65.05 26.95 -73.58
C GLN A 45 -64.76 25.46 -73.79
N GLN A 46 -64.53 25.01 -75.02
CA GLN A 46 -64.15 23.62 -75.29
C GLN A 46 -62.66 23.38 -75.02
N GLN A 47 -61.81 24.38 -75.26
CA GLN A 47 -60.37 24.30 -74.97
C GLN A 47 -60.09 24.33 -73.46
N GLN A 48 -60.78 25.18 -72.69
CA GLN A 48 -60.67 25.19 -71.22
C GLN A 48 -61.18 23.91 -70.57
N LYS A 49 -62.26 23.29 -71.08
CA LYS A 49 -62.76 22.00 -70.57
C LYS A 49 -61.86 20.81 -70.94
N ALA A 50 -61.05 20.92 -71.99
CA ALA A 50 -60.08 19.89 -72.37
C ALA A 50 -58.80 19.98 -71.51
N GLU A 51 -58.27 21.19 -71.29
CA GLU A 51 -57.13 21.41 -70.38
C GLU A 51 -57.48 21.05 -68.93
N GLU A 52 -58.69 21.38 -68.44
CA GLU A 52 -59.11 21.03 -67.07
C GLU A 52 -59.34 19.51 -66.88
N ARG A 53 -59.53 18.74 -67.96
CA ARG A 53 -59.59 17.27 -67.92
C ARG A 53 -58.21 16.62 -67.95
N GLU A 54 -57.27 17.14 -68.72
CA GLU A 54 -55.88 16.65 -68.69
C GLU A 54 -55.19 16.99 -67.37
N GLU A 55 -55.44 18.17 -66.79
CA GLU A 55 -54.87 18.55 -65.48
C GLU A 55 -55.42 17.67 -64.34
N LYS A 56 -56.71 17.31 -64.37
CA LYS A 56 -57.34 16.41 -63.36
C LYS A 56 -56.89 14.95 -63.45
N GLU A 57 -56.43 14.47 -64.60
CA GLU A 57 -55.89 13.10 -64.77
C GLU A 57 -54.37 13.04 -64.53
N LEU A 58 -53.63 14.11 -64.86
CA LEU A 58 -52.18 14.18 -64.68
C LEU A 58 -51.76 14.42 -63.21
N HIS A 59 -52.57 15.19 -62.45
CA HIS A 59 -52.32 15.46 -61.03
C HIS A 59 -52.26 14.21 -60.14
N PRO A 60 -53.24 13.27 -60.16
CA PRO A 60 -53.18 12.07 -59.32
C PRO A 60 -52.07 11.09 -59.75
N LEU A 61 -51.69 11.07 -61.03
CA LEU A 61 -50.57 10.27 -61.54
C LEU A 61 -49.20 10.81 -61.07
N LEU A 62 -49.04 12.13 -61.03
CA LEU A 62 -47.82 12.76 -60.50
C LEU A 62 -47.76 12.70 -58.97
N LEU A 63 -48.88 12.89 -58.26
CA LEU A 63 -48.94 12.77 -56.80
C LEU A 63 -48.55 11.36 -56.33
N ASN A 64 -49.11 10.32 -56.95
CA ASN A 64 -48.78 8.92 -56.62
C ASN A 64 -47.30 8.59 -56.89
N LYS A 65 -46.69 9.22 -57.91
CA LYS A 65 -45.27 9.02 -58.26
C LYS A 65 -44.33 9.78 -57.32
N VAL A 66 -44.76 10.94 -56.80
CA VAL A 66 -44.04 11.70 -55.76
C VAL A 66 -44.18 11.00 -54.41
N GLU A 67 -45.37 10.53 -54.02
CA GLU A 67 -45.58 9.79 -52.77
C GLU A 67 -44.82 8.45 -52.74
N ALA A 68 -44.77 7.71 -53.85
CA ALA A 68 -43.98 6.48 -53.95
C ALA A 68 -42.47 6.76 -53.78
N ARG A 69 -41.97 7.86 -54.37
CA ARG A 69 -40.57 8.29 -54.20
C ARG A 69 -40.31 8.78 -52.78
N VAL A 70 -41.21 9.54 -52.16
CA VAL A 70 -41.05 10.02 -50.78
C VAL A 70 -41.00 8.84 -49.78
N CYS A 71 -41.79 7.79 -50.01
CA CYS A 71 -41.74 6.56 -49.21
C CYS A 71 -40.40 5.83 -49.33
N GLU A 72 -39.83 5.67 -50.54
CA GLU A 72 -38.51 5.04 -50.71
C GLU A 72 -37.40 5.85 -50.00
N TRP A 73 -37.38 7.17 -50.18
CA TRP A 73 -36.34 8.01 -49.58
C TRP A 73 -36.47 8.11 -48.05
N SER A 74 -37.70 8.02 -47.51
CA SER A 74 -37.92 7.97 -46.06
C SER A 74 -37.42 6.67 -45.43
N ALA A 75 -37.56 5.54 -46.12
CA ALA A 75 -37.05 4.24 -45.67
C ALA A 75 -35.51 4.21 -45.69
N PHE A 76 -34.87 4.77 -46.73
CA PHE A 76 -33.41 4.88 -46.79
C PHE A 76 -32.86 5.83 -45.72
N ALA A 77 -33.53 6.96 -45.46
CA ALA A 77 -33.15 7.89 -44.40
C ALA A 77 -33.27 7.24 -43.01
N ALA A 78 -34.35 6.50 -42.74
CA ALA A 78 -34.52 5.79 -41.47
C ALA A 78 -33.44 4.69 -41.28
N ALA A 79 -33.11 3.93 -42.32
CA ALA A 79 -32.06 2.91 -42.25
C ALA A 79 -30.67 3.52 -42.01
N LEU A 80 -30.35 4.66 -42.63
CA LEU A 80 -29.12 5.41 -42.39
C LEU A 80 -29.04 5.93 -40.95
N ILE A 81 -30.13 6.50 -40.43
CA ILE A 81 -30.19 7.01 -39.05
C ILE A 81 -30.02 5.86 -38.05
N ILE A 82 -30.70 4.72 -38.26
CA ILE A 82 -30.54 3.53 -37.41
C ILE A 82 -29.11 3.00 -37.48
N GLY A 83 -28.50 2.96 -38.67
CA GLY A 83 -27.11 2.55 -38.85
C GLY A 83 -26.12 3.47 -38.11
N ILE A 84 -26.35 4.79 -38.17
CA ILE A 84 -25.54 5.78 -37.43
C ILE A 84 -25.74 5.64 -35.92
N ILE A 85 -26.98 5.43 -35.45
CA ILE A 85 -27.25 5.21 -34.02
C ILE A 85 -26.59 3.94 -33.52
N LEU A 86 -26.63 2.83 -34.28
CA LEU A 86 -25.95 1.59 -33.94
C LEU A 86 -24.43 1.76 -33.94
N LEU A 87 -23.87 2.52 -34.89
CA LEU A 87 -22.45 2.87 -34.92
C LEU A 87 -22.04 3.70 -33.70
N LEU A 88 -22.82 4.72 -33.35
CA LEU A 88 -22.57 5.58 -32.19
C LEU A 88 -22.74 4.83 -30.87
N LEU A 89 -23.71 3.92 -30.77
CA LEU A 89 -23.86 3.01 -29.63
C LEU A 89 -22.67 2.05 -29.54
N CYS A 90 -22.21 1.47 -30.66
CA CYS A 90 -20.99 0.66 -30.68
C CYS A 90 -19.76 1.46 -30.23
N LEU A 91 -19.57 2.69 -30.73
CA LEU A 91 -18.47 3.56 -30.32
C LEU A 91 -18.57 3.95 -28.83
N PHE A 92 -19.78 4.17 -28.31
CA PHE A 92 -20.01 4.45 -26.89
C PHE A 92 -19.74 3.21 -26.00
N PHE A 93 -20.16 2.01 -26.42
CA PHE A 93 -19.86 0.75 -25.73
C PHE A 93 -18.37 0.40 -25.78
N MET A 94 -17.68 0.71 -26.89
CA MET A 94 -16.22 0.54 -27.00
C MET A 94 -15.45 1.57 -26.16
N SER A 95 -15.98 2.80 -26.03
CA SER A 95 -15.40 3.84 -25.17
C SER A 95 -15.65 3.57 -23.67
N SER A 96 -16.70 2.80 -23.34
CA SER A 96 -17.02 2.37 -21.96
C SER A 96 -16.11 1.25 -21.44
N LYS A 97 -15.17 0.75 -22.26
CA LYS A 97 -14.18 -0.27 -21.86
C LYS A 97 -12.88 0.32 -21.31
N THR A 98 -12.89 1.55 -20.79
CA THR A 98 -11.97 1.92 -19.73
C THR A 98 -12.64 1.65 -18.39
N ALA A 99 -13.03 0.40 -18.15
CA ALA A 99 -12.95 -0.07 -16.79
C ALA A 99 -11.48 0.05 -16.42
N ASP A 100 -11.20 0.62 -15.25
CA ASP A 100 -9.91 0.55 -14.59
C ASP A 100 -9.61 -0.95 -14.36
N THR A 101 -9.26 -1.70 -15.41
CA THR A 101 -8.59 -2.98 -15.25
C THR A 101 -7.28 -2.58 -14.61
N GLU A 102 -7.24 -2.72 -13.29
CA GLU A 102 -5.99 -2.71 -12.55
C GLU A 102 -5.14 -3.84 -13.13
N ASP A 103 -4.36 -3.50 -14.15
CA ASP A 103 -3.57 -4.46 -14.89
C ASP A 103 -2.57 -5.07 -13.92
N LYS A 104 -2.86 -6.31 -13.51
CA LYS A 104 -1.97 -7.13 -12.70
C LYS A 104 -0.63 -7.24 -13.43
N GLN A 105 0.41 -6.63 -12.87
CA GLN A 105 1.73 -6.61 -13.45
C GLN A 105 2.78 -6.60 -12.35
N CYS A 106 3.81 -7.41 -12.57
CA CYS A 106 4.98 -7.49 -11.74
C CYS A 106 6.08 -6.54 -12.23
N VAL A 107 7.02 -6.20 -11.35
CA VAL A 107 8.29 -5.56 -11.73
C VAL A 107 9.49 -6.44 -11.41
N MET A 108 9.37 -7.33 -10.43
CA MET A 108 10.42 -8.23 -9.99
C MET A 108 9.87 -9.63 -9.78
N ARG A 109 10.67 -10.64 -10.16
CA ARG A 109 10.35 -12.05 -9.96
C ARG A 109 11.58 -12.92 -10.16
N GLY A 110 11.79 -13.92 -9.32
CA GLY A 110 12.98 -14.78 -9.36
C GLY A 110 14.24 -14.12 -8.82
N ILE A 111 15.30 -14.92 -8.70
CA ILE A 111 16.58 -14.52 -8.12
C ILE A 111 17.66 -14.59 -9.20
N CYS A 112 18.27 -13.45 -9.51
CA CYS A 112 19.30 -13.33 -10.55
C CYS A 112 20.68 -12.98 -9.97
N GLY A 113 20.71 -12.21 -8.87
CA GLY A 113 21.94 -11.77 -8.23
C GLY A 113 22.22 -12.46 -6.90
N LYS A 114 23.50 -12.70 -6.63
CA LYS A 114 23.98 -13.21 -5.35
C LYS A 114 25.15 -12.37 -4.82
N ASP A 115 25.07 -11.96 -3.56
CA ASP A 115 26.15 -11.30 -2.83
C ASP A 115 26.31 -11.91 -1.43
N GLY A 116 27.19 -12.91 -1.34
CA GLY A 116 27.27 -13.77 -0.15
C GLY A 116 25.97 -14.56 0.02
N GLU A 117 25.32 -14.40 1.18
CA GLU A 117 24.01 -15.01 1.48
C GLU A 117 22.83 -14.18 0.96
N LEU A 118 23.06 -12.94 0.51
CA LEU A 118 22.01 -12.09 -0.03
C LEU A 118 21.63 -12.52 -1.44
N ARG A 119 20.32 -12.58 -1.68
CA ARG A 119 19.73 -12.92 -2.98
C ARG A 119 18.99 -11.70 -3.52
N GLN A 120 19.32 -11.30 -4.73
CA GLN A 120 18.77 -10.12 -5.39
C GLN A 120 17.81 -10.54 -6.50
N ASN A 121 16.67 -9.85 -6.57
CA ASN A 121 15.61 -10.19 -7.49
C ASN A 121 16.00 -9.89 -8.94
N CYS A 122 15.42 -10.64 -9.88
CA CYS A 122 15.48 -10.29 -11.30
C CYS A 122 14.48 -9.19 -11.63
N ARG A 123 14.76 -8.41 -12.68
CA ARG A 123 13.76 -7.58 -13.34
C ARG A 123 12.77 -8.47 -14.10
N TYR A 124 11.48 -8.24 -13.89
CA TYR A 124 10.40 -9.02 -14.47
C TYR A 124 9.15 -8.18 -14.68
N GLU A 125 8.93 -7.68 -15.89
CA GLU A 125 7.83 -6.78 -16.25
C GLU A 125 6.67 -7.50 -16.93
N LYS A 126 6.26 -8.65 -16.38
CA LYS A 126 5.21 -9.51 -16.95
C LYS A 126 4.07 -9.71 -15.95
N GLN A 127 3.03 -10.43 -16.38
CA GLN A 127 1.89 -10.78 -15.53
C GLN A 127 2.31 -11.69 -14.37
N PRO A 128 1.60 -11.63 -13.22
CA PRO A 128 1.82 -12.54 -12.12
C PRO A 128 1.52 -14.00 -12.49
N VAL A 129 2.07 -14.92 -11.72
CA VAL A 129 1.96 -16.36 -11.94
C VAL A 129 1.13 -16.96 -10.81
N PRO A 130 0.18 -17.86 -11.10
CA PRO A 130 -0.60 -18.53 -10.06
C PRO A 130 0.31 -19.32 -9.13
N VAL A 131 0.03 -19.24 -7.83
CA VAL A 131 0.75 -19.98 -6.80
C VAL A 131 0.62 -21.49 -7.03
N ASN A 132 1.66 -22.22 -6.64
CA ASN A 132 1.60 -23.68 -6.63
C ASN A 132 0.62 -24.15 -5.53
N SER A 133 -0.32 -25.03 -5.87
CA SER A 133 -1.32 -25.55 -4.94
C SER A 133 -0.72 -26.23 -3.71
N SER A 134 0.49 -26.80 -3.83
CA SER A 134 1.20 -27.40 -2.68
C SER A 134 1.68 -26.37 -1.65
N MET A 135 1.89 -25.12 -2.05
CA MET A 135 2.43 -24.05 -1.20
C MET A 135 1.37 -23.03 -0.80
N GLU A 136 0.21 -23.01 -1.47
CA GLU A 136 -0.88 -22.04 -1.25
C GLU A 136 -1.27 -21.89 0.22
N SER A 137 -1.32 -22.99 0.98
CA SER A 137 -1.62 -22.95 2.43
C SER A 137 -0.58 -22.15 3.21
N GLU A 138 0.70 -22.25 2.85
CA GLU A 138 1.76 -21.54 3.58
C GLU A 138 1.80 -20.06 3.20
N TYR A 139 1.59 -19.76 1.92
CA TYR A 139 1.44 -18.38 1.45
C TYR A 139 0.23 -17.69 2.09
N SER A 140 -0.91 -18.36 2.16
CA SER A 140 -2.13 -17.82 2.75
C SER A 140 -2.03 -17.66 4.27
N GLU A 141 -1.29 -18.53 4.97
CA GLU A 141 -1.04 -18.38 6.40
C GLU A 141 -0.19 -17.12 6.70
N LEU A 142 0.90 -16.91 5.95
CA LEU A 142 1.79 -15.77 6.18
C LEU A 142 1.24 -14.46 5.58
N CYS A 143 0.71 -14.51 4.36
CA CYS A 143 0.28 -13.35 3.58
C CYS A 143 -1.23 -13.41 3.25
N PRO A 144 -2.14 -13.50 4.24
CA PRO A 144 -3.58 -13.74 4.00
C PRO A 144 -4.25 -12.66 3.14
N GLN A 145 -3.71 -11.44 3.14
CA GLN A 145 -4.25 -10.32 2.37
C GLN A 145 -4.09 -10.49 0.85
N LEU A 146 -3.10 -11.27 0.40
CA LEU A 146 -2.87 -11.54 -1.02
C LEU A 146 -3.87 -12.54 -1.63
N PHE A 147 -4.57 -13.28 -0.77
CA PHE A 147 -5.52 -14.34 -1.15
C PHE A 147 -6.98 -13.91 -0.99
N LYS A 148 -7.22 -12.63 -0.71
CA LYS A 148 -8.58 -12.08 -0.69
C LYS A 148 -9.22 -12.20 -2.06
N ASP A 149 -10.54 -12.33 -2.04
CA ASP A 149 -11.38 -12.45 -3.25
C ASP A 149 -11.01 -13.64 -4.16
N GLY A 150 -10.34 -14.66 -3.62
CA GLY A 150 -9.92 -15.85 -4.36
C GLY A 150 -8.71 -15.63 -5.28
N ASN A 151 -7.92 -14.56 -5.07
CA ASN A 151 -6.70 -14.34 -5.85
C ASN A 151 -5.66 -15.45 -5.57
N THR A 152 -5.12 -16.01 -6.65
CA THR A 152 -4.02 -16.98 -6.60
C THR A 152 -2.77 -16.51 -7.34
N ASP A 153 -2.86 -15.39 -8.07
CA ASP A 153 -1.74 -14.85 -8.85
C ASP A 153 -0.77 -14.06 -7.95
N LEU A 154 0.53 -14.36 -8.05
CA LEU A 154 1.59 -13.72 -7.28
C LEU A 154 2.79 -13.32 -8.15
N CYS A 155 3.51 -12.27 -7.73
CA CYS A 155 4.73 -11.80 -8.38
C CYS A 155 6.03 -12.42 -7.83
N CYS A 156 5.96 -13.34 -6.88
CA CYS A 156 7.12 -14.04 -6.32
C CYS A 156 7.08 -15.56 -6.60
N ASP A 157 8.24 -16.23 -6.56
CA ASP A 157 8.31 -17.71 -6.47
C ASP A 157 8.55 -18.18 -5.04
N ASP A 158 8.47 -19.50 -4.91
CA ASP A 158 8.70 -20.25 -3.68
C ASP A 158 10.09 -19.95 -3.08
N GLU A 159 11.13 -19.76 -3.89
CA GLU A 159 12.47 -19.41 -3.36
C GLU A 159 12.46 -17.99 -2.75
N GLN A 160 11.85 -17.02 -3.42
CA GLN A 160 11.68 -15.67 -2.88
C GLN A 160 10.81 -15.66 -1.61
N PHE A 161 9.72 -16.44 -1.59
CA PHE A 161 8.84 -16.55 -0.44
C PHE A 161 9.53 -17.21 0.76
N ASP A 162 10.33 -18.24 0.54
CA ASP A 162 11.15 -18.86 1.59
C ASP A 162 12.13 -17.87 2.22
N ILE A 163 12.77 -17.05 1.40
CA ILE A 163 13.67 -15.98 1.88
C ILE A 163 12.89 -14.94 2.68
N LEU A 164 11.73 -14.50 2.19
CA LEU A 164 10.86 -13.56 2.89
C LEU A 164 10.46 -14.10 4.27
N LYS A 165 9.98 -15.35 4.33
CA LYS A 165 9.66 -16.05 5.60
C LYS A 165 10.83 -15.98 6.57
N GLN A 166 12.04 -16.34 6.11
CA GLN A 166 13.25 -16.34 6.95
C GLN A 166 13.62 -14.94 7.46
N GLN A 167 13.47 -13.90 6.64
CA GLN A 167 13.73 -12.51 7.04
C GLN A 167 12.73 -12.01 8.09
N LEU A 168 11.47 -12.46 8.02
CA LEU A 168 10.40 -12.08 8.95
C LEU A 168 10.47 -12.76 10.32
N VAL A 169 11.29 -13.81 10.50
CA VAL A 169 11.42 -14.52 11.79
C VAL A 169 11.88 -13.59 12.91
N THR A 170 12.86 -12.73 12.64
CA THR A 170 13.38 -11.77 13.63
C THR A 170 12.30 -10.77 14.03
N ALA A 171 11.54 -10.26 13.05
CA ALA A 171 10.44 -9.34 13.32
C ALA A 171 9.34 -10.01 14.15
N ARG A 172 9.04 -11.29 13.90
CA ARG A 172 8.08 -12.06 14.70
C ARG A 172 8.49 -12.11 16.17
N GLN A 173 9.77 -12.33 16.47
CA GLN A 173 10.26 -12.39 17.84
C GLN A 173 10.14 -11.05 18.56
N ILE A 174 10.33 -9.94 17.85
CA ILE A 174 10.28 -8.59 18.42
C ILE A 174 8.83 -8.11 18.58
N LEU A 175 7.97 -8.39 17.60
CA LEU A 175 6.59 -7.90 17.52
C LEU A 175 5.55 -8.90 18.07
N TRP A 176 5.98 -10.00 18.69
CA TRP A 176 5.10 -11.07 19.17
C TRP A 176 3.99 -10.57 20.11
N HIS A 177 4.28 -9.59 20.97
CA HIS A 177 3.31 -9.02 21.93
C HIS A 177 2.23 -8.16 21.27
N CYS A 178 2.42 -7.77 20.00
CA CYS A 178 1.49 -6.95 19.22
C CYS A 178 1.14 -7.65 17.90
N PRO A 179 0.14 -8.56 17.89
CA PRO A 179 -0.28 -9.28 16.69
C PRO A 179 -0.61 -8.37 15.50
N SER A 180 -1.28 -7.24 15.73
CA SER A 180 -1.61 -6.26 14.68
C SER A 180 -0.38 -5.60 14.08
N CYS A 181 0.60 -5.22 14.91
CA CYS A 181 1.87 -4.68 14.43
C CYS A 181 2.59 -5.69 13.54
N TYR A 182 2.66 -6.95 13.98
CA TYR A 182 3.31 -8.01 13.22
C TYR A 182 2.57 -8.29 11.91
N ALA A 183 1.24 -8.42 11.94
CA ALA A 183 0.43 -8.64 10.74
C ALA A 183 0.58 -7.50 9.72
N ASN A 184 0.60 -6.24 10.16
CA ASN A 184 0.83 -5.09 9.28
C ASN A 184 2.24 -5.10 8.69
N PHE A 185 3.26 -5.41 9.50
CA PHE A 185 4.65 -5.50 9.04
C PHE A 185 4.84 -6.60 8.01
N VAL A 186 4.26 -7.78 8.25
CA VAL A 186 4.26 -8.89 7.30
C VAL A 186 3.54 -8.49 6.02
N ASN A 187 2.34 -7.91 6.12
CA ASN A 187 1.57 -7.49 4.95
C ASN A 187 2.35 -6.46 4.10
N PHE A 188 3.01 -5.49 4.73
CA PHE A 188 3.86 -4.51 4.02
C PHE A 188 4.90 -5.19 3.12
N TRP A 189 5.58 -6.22 3.63
CA TRP A 189 6.59 -6.96 2.85
C TRP A 189 5.98 -7.97 1.87
N CYS A 190 4.85 -8.60 2.22
CA CYS A 190 4.10 -9.46 1.30
C CYS A 190 3.64 -8.66 0.07
N GLN A 191 3.10 -7.45 0.27
CA GLN A 191 2.68 -6.59 -0.84
C GLN A 191 3.87 -6.19 -1.72
N PHE A 192 4.97 -5.75 -1.10
CA PHE A 192 6.19 -5.41 -1.82
C PHE A 192 6.74 -6.57 -2.67
N ALA A 193 6.83 -7.77 -2.09
CA ALA A 193 7.50 -8.89 -2.72
C ALA A 193 6.60 -9.68 -3.69
N CYS A 194 5.32 -9.87 -3.35
CA CYS A 194 4.47 -10.90 -3.96
C CYS A 194 3.15 -10.37 -4.55
N SER A 195 2.78 -9.11 -4.32
CA SER A 195 1.48 -8.59 -4.79
C SER A 195 1.32 -8.74 -6.31
N PRO A 196 0.16 -9.18 -6.82
CA PRO A 196 -0.10 -9.20 -8.26
C PRO A 196 -0.15 -7.81 -8.89
N TYR A 197 -0.26 -6.76 -8.08
CA TYR A 197 -0.32 -5.36 -8.49
C TYR A 197 1.00 -4.61 -8.25
N GLN A 198 2.11 -5.33 -8.05
CA GLN A 198 3.41 -4.78 -7.67
C GLN A 198 3.84 -3.56 -8.49
N ALA A 199 3.60 -3.56 -9.80
CA ALA A 199 3.98 -2.46 -10.69
C ALA A 199 3.25 -1.13 -10.42
N GLN A 200 2.15 -1.14 -9.66
CA GLN A 200 1.42 0.09 -9.34
C GLN A 200 2.13 0.96 -8.29
N PHE A 201 2.86 0.30 -7.37
CA PHE A 201 3.49 0.94 -6.22
C PHE A 201 4.98 0.61 -6.05
N VAL A 202 5.59 -0.24 -6.88
CA VAL A 202 7.03 -0.48 -6.89
C VAL A 202 7.60 -0.08 -8.25
N GLU A 203 8.70 0.66 -8.23
CA GLU A 203 9.45 1.03 -9.43
C GLU A 203 10.92 0.64 -9.29
N ILE A 204 11.50 0.04 -10.34
CA ILE A 204 12.93 -0.24 -10.38
C ILE A 204 13.69 1.04 -10.71
N VAL A 205 14.60 1.44 -9.83
CA VAL A 205 15.47 2.61 -10.01
C VAL A 205 16.76 2.20 -10.69
N GLU A 206 17.36 1.09 -10.26
CA GLU A 206 18.64 0.62 -10.79
C GLU A 206 18.65 -0.92 -10.92
N THR A 207 19.16 -1.38 -12.07
CA THR A 207 19.59 -2.76 -12.29
C THR A 207 21.08 -2.78 -12.60
N ARG A 208 21.73 -3.91 -12.31
CA ARG A 208 23.11 -4.16 -12.70
C ARG A 208 23.24 -5.52 -13.38
N ASN A 209 24.27 -5.62 -14.21
CA ASN A 209 24.74 -6.87 -14.78
C ASN A 209 26.18 -7.07 -14.32
N ASP A 210 26.43 -8.09 -13.51
CA ASP A 210 27.77 -8.43 -13.05
C ASP A 210 27.95 -9.94 -13.17
N ALA A 211 28.76 -10.36 -14.15
CA ALA A 211 29.06 -11.77 -14.40
C ALA A 211 29.68 -12.50 -13.19
N LYS A 212 30.18 -11.79 -12.18
CA LYS A 212 30.66 -12.39 -10.92
C LYS A 212 29.53 -12.71 -9.94
N LYS A 213 28.38 -12.05 -10.08
CA LYS A 213 27.22 -12.18 -9.18
C LYS A 213 26.03 -12.89 -9.84
N THR A 214 25.99 -12.94 -11.17
CA THR A 214 24.88 -13.51 -11.94
C THR A 214 25.36 -14.49 -12.99
N ARG A 215 24.42 -15.22 -13.61
CA ARG A 215 24.66 -16.04 -14.80
C ARG A 215 24.37 -15.26 -16.10
N GLY A 216 24.67 -13.97 -16.11
CA GLY A 216 24.44 -13.07 -17.26
C GLY A 216 23.12 -12.31 -17.23
N ASP A 217 22.24 -12.60 -16.27
CA ASP A 217 20.98 -11.88 -16.08
C ASP A 217 21.16 -10.58 -15.29
N ASP A 218 20.29 -9.61 -15.57
CA ASP A 218 20.19 -8.35 -14.80
C ASP A 218 19.53 -8.59 -13.45
N TYR A 219 20.12 -8.01 -12.39
CA TYR A 219 19.59 -8.06 -11.04
C TYR A 219 19.30 -6.65 -10.52
N VAL A 220 18.29 -6.54 -9.66
CA VAL A 220 17.85 -5.27 -9.09
C VAL A 220 18.77 -4.84 -7.94
N THR A 221 19.20 -3.58 -7.96
CA THR A 221 20.03 -2.97 -6.91
C THR A 221 19.34 -1.85 -6.15
N GLU A 222 18.35 -1.19 -6.76
CA GLU A 222 17.60 -0.12 -6.13
C GLU A 222 16.16 -0.06 -6.66
N VAL A 223 15.20 0.15 -5.76
CA VAL A 223 13.78 0.34 -6.07
C VAL A 223 13.17 1.46 -5.24
N ASP A 224 12.13 2.10 -5.77
CA ASP A 224 11.22 2.96 -5.03
C ASP A 224 9.95 2.18 -4.67
N TYR A 225 9.51 2.24 -3.42
CA TYR A 225 8.29 1.60 -2.92
C TYR A 225 7.35 2.65 -2.34
N TYR A 226 6.21 2.89 -2.98
CA TYR A 226 5.26 3.94 -2.63
C TYR A 226 4.15 3.41 -1.72
N VAL A 227 3.97 4.05 -0.57
CA VAL A 227 3.01 3.62 0.46
C VAL A 227 2.24 4.80 1.04
N HIS A 228 1.02 4.57 1.54
CA HIS A 228 0.27 5.60 2.27
C HIS A 228 0.80 5.75 3.70
N LEU A 229 1.07 7.01 4.11
CA LEU A 229 1.57 7.34 5.45
C LEU A 229 0.60 6.94 6.57
N SER A 230 -0.71 7.00 6.33
CA SER A 230 -1.77 6.75 7.32
C SER A 230 -1.87 5.29 7.78
N ARG A 231 -1.19 4.36 7.08
CA ARG A 231 -1.35 2.91 7.25
C ARG A 231 -0.20 2.24 8.01
N LEU A 232 0.76 3.00 8.52
CA LEU A 232 1.95 2.44 9.16
C LEU A 232 1.96 2.83 10.65
N ASP A 233 1.65 1.86 11.49
CA ASP A 233 1.53 2.07 12.94
C ASP A 233 2.92 2.23 13.60
N PHE A 234 2.99 3.10 14.61
CA PHE A 234 4.23 3.68 15.13
C PHE A 234 5.02 2.73 16.05
N SER A 235 4.49 1.54 16.34
CA SER A 235 5.10 0.52 17.20
C SER A 235 6.30 -0.21 16.57
N LEU A 236 6.60 0.05 15.29
CA LEU A 236 7.79 -0.51 14.61
C LEU A 236 9.11 0.20 14.98
N ARG A 237 9.07 1.25 15.82
CA ARG A 237 10.26 2.03 16.23
C ARG A 237 11.35 1.22 16.90
N VAL A 238 11.01 0.07 17.51
CA VAL A 238 12.00 -0.87 18.06
C VAL A 238 12.94 -1.45 16.99
N LEU A 239 12.52 -1.46 15.71
CA LEU A 239 13.30 -2.00 14.58
C LEU A 239 14.28 -0.98 13.97
N CYS A 240 14.39 0.22 14.53
CA CYS A 240 15.08 1.36 13.91
C CYS A 240 16.61 1.34 14.02
N GLY A 241 17.18 0.37 14.76
CA GLY A 241 18.63 0.27 15.00
C GLY A 241 19.22 1.41 15.85
N THR A 242 18.37 2.20 16.51
CA THR A 242 18.74 3.34 17.36
C THR A 242 17.75 3.47 18.52
N ASP A 243 17.96 4.45 19.40
CA ASP A 243 17.02 4.73 20.49
C ASP A 243 15.63 5.03 19.95
N VAL A 244 14.61 4.43 20.58
CA VAL A 244 13.21 4.52 20.13
C VAL A 244 12.78 5.98 19.97
N ASP A 245 13.20 6.86 20.88
CA ASP A 245 12.87 8.29 20.92
C ASP A 245 13.37 9.08 19.70
N LEU A 246 14.43 8.63 19.06
CA LEU A 246 15.00 9.26 17.86
C LEU A 246 14.54 8.62 16.55
N CYS A 247 13.66 7.62 16.64
CA CYS A 247 13.16 6.93 15.47
C CYS A 247 11.92 7.60 14.88
N THR A 248 12.09 8.24 13.72
CA THR A 248 10.98 8.69 12.86
C THR A 248 10.61 7.59 11.85
N PRO A 249 9.40 7.60 11.27
CA PRO A 249 9.02 6.67 10.21
C PRO A 249 10.00 6.64 9.04
N GLU A 250 10.45 7.81 8.58
CA GLU A 250 11.41 7.94 7.47
C GLU A 250 12.73 7.26 7.83
N ARG A 251 13.19 7.43 9.07
CA ARG A 251 14.42 6.82 9.55
C ARG A 251 14.29 5.31 9.65
N LEU A 252 13.17 4.83 10.18
CA LEU A 252 12.87 3.40 10.27
C LEU A 252 12.91 2.76 8.89
N PHE A 253 12.16 3.32 7.93
CA PHE A 253 12.09 2.76 6.58
C PHE A 253 13.41 2.84 5.84
N ARG A 254 14.17 3.93 6.03
CA ARG A 254 15.54 4.01 5.53
C ARG A 254 16.41 2.91 6.13
N TYR A 255 16.30 2.64 7.43
CA TYR A 255 17.12 1.63 8.10
C TYR A 255 16.83 0.20 7.60
N ILE A 256 15.55 -0.16 7.46
CA ILE A 256 15.13 -1.49 6.99
C ILE A 256 15.20 -1.65 5.47
N GLY A 257 15.22 -0.53 4.72
CA GLY A 257 15.30 -0.51 3.26
C GLY A 257 16.71 -0.32 2.69
N THR A 258 17.68 0.18 3.45
CA THR A 258 19.05 0.36 2.95
C THR A 258 19.78 -0.98 2.84
N TYR A 259 20.43 -1.23 1.70
CA TYR A 259 21.27 -2.40 1.52
C TYR A 259 22.24 -2.61 2.69
N SER A 260 22.23 -3.81 3.27
CA SER A 260 23.07 -4.14 4.41
C SER A 260 23.24 -5.65 4.53
N LYS A 261 24.50 -6.11 4.50
CA LYS A 261 24.84 -7.51 4.77
C LYS A 261 24.51 -7.94 6.21
N ILE A 262 24.59 -7.00 7.15
CA ILE A 262 24.33 -7.26 8.57
C ILE A 262 22.82 -7.41 8.80
N ASN A 263 22.02 -6.49 8.26
CA ASN A 263 20.57 -6.49 8.43
C ASN A 263 19.85 -7.39 7.40
N ARG A 264 20.62 -8.10 6.56
CA ARG A 264 20.13 -9.00 5.51
C ARG A 264 19.20 -8.34 4.48
N VAL A 265 19.46 -7.07 4.18
CA VAL A 265 18.73 -6.31 3.15
C VAL A 265 19.46 -6.48 1.81
N PRO A 266 18.88 -7.20 0.83
CA PRO A 266 19.60 -7.66 -0.36
C PRO A 266 19.90 -6.56 -1.39
N PHE A 267 19.10 -5.51 -1.44
CA PHE A 267 19.24 -4.35 -2.33
C PHE A 267 18.52 -3.15 -1.70
N THR A 268 18.78 -1.93 -2.19
CA THR A 268 18.21 -0.71 -1.58
C THR A 268 16.74 -0.55 -1.97
N ILE A 269 15.90 -0.24 -0.98
CA ILE A 269 14.47 -0.01 -1.10
C ILE A 269 14.15 1.36 -0.52
N ASN A 270 13.85 2.32 -1.39
CA ASN A 270 13.46 3.67 -0.99
C ASN A 270 11.95 3.70 -0.74
N VAL A 271 11.54 3.66 0.53
CA VAL A 271 10.12 3.74 0.88
C VAL A 271 9.66 5.19 0.82
N MET A 272 8.80 5.50 -0.15
CA MET A 272 8.23 6.81 -0.40
C MET A 272 6.84 6.87 0.23
N MET A 273 6.72 7.61 1.34
CA MET A 273 5.43 7.76 2.04
C MET A 273 4.64 8.93 1.44
N LEU A 274 3.50 8.63 0.85
CA LEU A 274 2.58 9.61 0.26
C LEU A 274 1.46 9.97 1.24
N LYS A 275 1.05 11.23 1.21
CA LYS A 275 -0.13 11.71 1.95
C LYS A 275 -1.41 11.36 1.20
N GLU A 276 -2.52 11.34 1.91
CA GLU A 276 -3.84 11.12 1.31
C GLU A 276 -4.11 12.16 0.20
N GLY A 277 -4.56 11.71 -0.97
CA GLY A 277 -4.80 12.58 -2.13
C GLY A 277 -3.55 13.08 -2.85
N GLN A 278 -2.34 12.72 -2.40
CA GLN A 278 -1.11 13.02 -3.11
C GLN A 278 -0.92 12.02 -4.26
N THR A 279 -0.85 12.52 -5.49
CA THR A 279 -0.53 11.71 -6.66
C THR A 279 0.91 11.97 -7.09
N VAL A 280 1.62 10.90 -7.45
CA VAL A 280 2.96 10.99 -8.02
C VAL A 280 2.88 10.49 -9.46
N GLN A 281 3.42 11.27 -10.39
CA GLN A 281 3.61 10.84 -11.78
C GLN A 281 5.10 10.70 -12.06
N LYS A 282 5.49 9.53 -12.56
CA LYS A 282 6.87 9.24 -12.98
C LYS A 282 6.80 8.50 -14.31
N ASN A 283 7.61 8.91 -15.29
CA ASN A 283 7.66 8.31 -16.63
C ASN A 283 6.28 8.15 -17.32
N ASN A 284 5.42 9.18 -17.24
CA ASN A 284 4.04 9.17 -17.75
C ASN A 284 3.11 8.10 -17.13
N LYS A 285 3.52 7.49 -16.02
CA LYS A 285 2.71 6.55 -15.24
C LYS A 285 2.25 7.22 -13.95
N ILE A 286 0.95 7.08 -13.66
CA ILE A 286 0.40 7.46 -12.36
C ILE A 286 0.76 6.36 -11.37
N ILE A 287 1.51 6.72 -10.33
CA ILE A 287 1.85 5.82 -9.24
C ILE A 287 0.67 5.75 -8.29
N ARG A 288 0.17 4.53 -8.07
CA ARG A 288 -0.86 4.25 -7.06
C ARG A 288 -0.15 3.63 -5.88
N PRO A 289 0.09 4.37 -4.78
CA PRO A 289 0.73 3.81 -3.60
C PRO A 289 -0.01 2.58 -3.07
N MET A 290 0.72 1.69 -2.41
CA MET A 290 0.14 0.48 -1.84
C MET A 290 -1.01 0.85 -0.90
N ASP A 291 -2.20 0.39 -1.29
CA ASP A 291 -3.41 0.44 -0.48
C ASP A 291 -3.78 -0.99 -0.08
N THR A 292 -3.60 -1.31 1.19
CA THR A 292 -3.97 -2.60 1.75
C THR A 292 -4.54 -2.39 3.15
N ILE A 293 -5.24 -3.42 3.63
CA ILE A 293 -5.86 -3.37 4.94
C ILE A 293 -4.78 -3.43 6.01
N THR A 294 -4.94 -2.56 7.00
CA THR A 294 -4.06 -2.48 8.17
C THR A 294 -4.89 -2.55 9.43
N TYR A 295 -4.41 -3.33 10.38
CA TYR A 295 -5.07 -3.57 11.66
C TYR A 295 -4.58 -2.58 12.69
N LYS A 296 -5.50 -1.96 13.43
CA LYS A 296 -5.16 -1.15 14.60
C LYS A 296 -4.70 -2.04 15.75
N CYS A 297 -4.01 -1.45 16.71
CA CYS A 297 -3.48 -2.19 17.85
C CYS A 297 -4.58 -2.80 18.76
N ASP A 298 -5.81 -2.29 18.73
CA ASP A 298 -6.97 -2.85 19.44
C ASP A 298 -7.76 -3.90 18.65
N GLU A 299 -7.48 -4.06 17.36
CA GLU A 299 -8.10 -5.05 16.47
C GLU A 299 -7.37 -6.40 16.53
N VAL A 300 -8.06 -7.50 16.17
CA VAL A 300 -7.47 -8.84 16.11
C VAL A 300 -7.29 -9.23 14.64
N PRO A 301 -6.05 -9.38 14.14
CA PRO A 301 -5.82 -9.81 12.76
C PRO A 301 -6.16 -11.30 12.54
N PRO A 302 -6.40 -11.73 11.29
CA PRO A 302 -6.62 -13.14 10.94
C PRO A 302 -5.47 -14.02 11.41
N ASN A 303 -5.78 -15.24 11.86
CA ASN A 303 -4.82 -16.22 12.39
C ASN A 303 -4.20 -15.86 13.76
N PHE A 304 -4.62 -14.75 14.38
CA PHE A 304 -4.20 -14.39 15.74
C PHE A 304 -5.37 -14.48 16.74
N GLY A 305 -5.06 -14.82 17.98
CA GLY A 305 -6.06 -15.06 19.03
C GLY A 305 -6.33 -13.90 19.99
N HIS A 306 -5.57 -12.81 19.89
CA HIS A 306 -5.65 -11.66 20.80
C HIS A 306 -5.24 -10.37 20.09
N ASN A 307 -5.65 -9.23 20.64
CA ASN A 307 -5.16 -7.91 20.25
C ASN A 307 -3.87 -7.59 21.02
N CYS A 308 -3.34 -6.40 20.82
CA CYS A 308 -2.04 -6.03 21.35
C CYS A 308 -2.13 -5.74 22.86
N GLU A 309 -1.05 -6.03 23.58
CA GLU A 309 -0.98 -5.65 25.00
C GLU A 309 -1.04 -4.11 25.14
N CYS A 310 -1.65 -3.62 26.22
CA CYS A 310 -1.82 -2.17 26.43
C CYS A 310 -0.49 -1.40 26.61
N VAL A 311 0.60 -2.10 26.89
CA VAL A 311 1.95 -1.52 26.92
C VAL A 311 2.46 -1.20 25.51
N ASP A 312 1.96 -1.92 24.49
CA ASP A 312 2.38 -1.80 23.09
C ASP A 312 1.35 -1.07 22.21
N CYS A 313 0.19 -0.72 22.79
CA CYS A 313 -0.93 -0.08 22.10
C CYS A 313 -1.32 1.24 22.77
N HIS A 314 -0.99 2.36 22.12
CA HIS A 314 -1.29 3.70 22.64
C HIS A 314 -2.80 4.01 22.70
N LEU A 315 -3.63 3.23 22.00
CA LEU A 315 -5.09 3.35 22.02
C LEU A 315 -5.70 2.70 23.27
N CYS A 316 -4.97 1.80 23.93
CA CYS A 316 -5.43 1.19 25.16
C CYS A 316 -5.15 2.12 26.36
N LYS A 317 -6.12 2.23 27.28
CA LYS A 317 -5.86 2.77 28.62
C LYS A 317 -5.23 1.66 29.45
N PRO A 318 -3.99 1.79 29.94
CA PRO A 318 -3.40 0.76 30.79
C PRO A 318 -4.31 0.53 32.01
N SER A 319 -4.61 -0.73 32.29
CA SER A 319 -5.28 -1.08 33.54
C SER A 319 -4.42 -0.60 34.71
N PRO A 320 -5.02 -0.03 35.77
CA PRO A 320 -4.25 0.40 36.93
C PRO A 320 -3.42 -0.81 37.43
N PRO A 321 -2.13 -0.60 37.77
CA PRO A 321 -1.28 -1.70 38.18
C PRO A 321 -1.96 -2.46 39.31
N GLN A 322 -2.11 -3.78 39.15
CA GLN A 322 -2.67 -4.60 40.21
C GLN A 322 -1.81 -4.37 41.47
N PRO A 323 -2.43 -4.05 42.62
CA PRO A 323 -1.66 -3.87 43.85
C PRO A 323 -0.83 -5.12 44.08
N PRO A 324 0.45 -4.98 44.46
CA PRO A 324 1.32 -6.13 44.65
C PRO A 324 0.63 -7.11 45.58
N GLU A 325 0.53 -8.38 45.17
CA GLU A 325 -0.13 -9.41 45.98
C GLU A 325 0.42 -9.34 47.41
N PRO A 326 -0.45 -9.30 48.43
CA PRO A 326 0.00 -9.15 49.80
C PRO A 326 0.96 -10.29 50.12
N PHE A 327 2.20 -9.93 50.49
CA PHE A 327 3.19 -10.91 50.94
C PHE A 327 2.55 -11.82 51.98
N PRO A 328 2.50 -13.15 51.78
CA PRO A 328 1.77 -14.01 52.68
C PRO A 328 2.37 -13.91 54.09
N VAL A 329 1.55 -13.57 55.07
CA VAL A 329 1.96 -13.34 56.48
C VAL A 329 2.76 -14.52 57.04
N TRP A 330 2.51 -15.74 56.55
CA TRP A 330 3.26 -16.94 56.93
C TRP A 330 4.75 -16.88 56.53
N ARG A 331 5.09 -16.22 55.41
CA ARG A 331 6.47 -16.07 54.92
C ARG A 331 7.24 -15.11 55.81
N TYR A 332 6.58 -14.05 56.29
CA TYR A 332 7.14 -13.14 57.30
C TYR A 332 7.39 -13.85 58.64
N ARG A 333 6.44 -14.65 59.13
CA ARG A 333 6.63 -15.47 60.34
C ARG A 333 7.77 -16.47 60.21
N LYS A 334 7.91 -17.16 59.07
CA LYS A 334 9.04 -18.06 58.80
C LYS A 334 10.38 -17.32 58.80
N LEU A 335 10.45 -16.11 58.21
CA LEU A 335 11.67 -15.30 58.22
C LEU A 335 12.03 -14.81 59.62
N GLN A 336 11.05 -14.40 60.43
CA GLN A 336 11.24 -14.03 61.84
C GLN A 336 11.73 -15.22 62.68
N GLN A 337 11.14 -16.40 62.53
CA GLN A 337 11.58 -17.62 63.23
C GLN A 337 13.02 -18.00 62.84
N LYS A 338 13.36 -17.94 61.55
CA LYS A 338 14.74 -18.17 61.07
C LYS A 338 15.72 -17.15 61.64
N ALA A 339 15.33 -15.88 61.75
CA ALA A 339 16.15 -14.83 62.35
C ALA A 339 16.35 -15.05 63.87
N LEU A 340 15.31 -15.46 64.60
CA LEU A 340 15.39 -15.78 66.03
C LEU A 340 16.24 -17.03 66.29
N ALA A 341 16.11 -18.07 65.47
CA ALA A 341 16.95 -19.28 65.55
C ALA A 341 18.43 -18.95 65.29
N LYS A 342 18.72 -18.07 64.32
CA LYS A 342 20.08 -17.60 64.03
C LYS A 342 20.67 -16.79 65.19
N LYS A 343 19.88 -15.93 65.85
CA LYS A 343 20.29 -15.21 67.08
C LYS A 343 20.54 -16.16 68.25
N ARG A 344 19.73 -17.20 68.42
CA ARG A 344 19.94 -18.25 69.43
C ARG A 344 21.23 -19.03 69.19
N ASN A 345 21.53 -19.38 67.94
CA ASN A 345 22.79 -20.07 67.58
C ASN A 345 24.03 -19.17 67.69
N GLN A 346 23.90 -17.85 67.48
CA GLN A 346 25.01 -16.90 67.73
C GLN A 346 25.31 -16.70 69.22
N LYS A 347 24.29 -16.73 70.09
CA LYS A 347 24.50 -16.62 71.56
C LYS A 347 25.14 -17.86 72.20
N LYS A 348 25.15 -19.02 71.53
CA LYS A 348 25.74 -20.27 72.03
C LYS A 348 27.20 -20.50 71.60
N LYS A 349 27.83 -19.58 70.86
CA LYS A 349 29.29 -19.67 70.60
C LYS A 349 30.06 -19.09 71.78
N PRO A 350 30.92 -19.86 72.48
CA PRO A 350 31.77 -19.31 73.53
C PRO A 350 32.81 -18.33 72.93
N LYS A 351 33.08 -17.24 73.66
CA LYS A 351 34.16 -16.30 73.38
C LYS A 351 35.50 -17.01 73.63
N ALA A 352 36.22 -17.39 72.59
CA ALA A 352 37.65 -17.68 72.72
C ALA A 352 38.40 -16.34 72.85
N GLY A 353 38.88 -16.06 74.06
CA GLY A 353 39.68 -14.89 74.42
C GLY A 353 41.12 -14.98 73.91
N ALA A 354 41.75 -13.81 73.86
CA ALA A 354 43.04 -13.53 73.26
C ALA A 354 44.26 -13.98 74.09
N ILE A 355 45.29 -14.46 73.36
CA ILE A 355 46.75 -14.18 73.44
C ILE A 355 47.45 -14.14 74.82
N SER A 356 48.51 -14.94 74.99
CA SER A 356 49.75 -14.51 75.68
C SER A 356 51.02 -15.21 75.13
N LYS A 357 52.16 -14.50 75.18
CA LYS A 357 53.50 -14.85 74.68
C LYS A 357 54.40 -15.44 75.80
N ALA A 358 55.27 -16.40 75.45
CA ALA A 358 56.67 -16.63 75.91
C ALA A 358 57.13 -18.00 75.33
N SER A 359 58.12 -18.14 74.44
CA SER A 359 59.60 -18.24 74.65
C SER A 359 59.99 -19.12 75.86
N LEU A 360 60.84 -20.15 75.84
CA LEU A 360 61.90 -20.64 74.93
C LEU A 360 62.38 -22.01 75.49
N SER A 361 62.71 -23.02 74.66
CA SER A 361 63.93 -23.90 74.80
C SER A 361 63.89 -25.20 73.94
N HIS A 362 64.81 -25.23 72.96
CA HIS A 362 65.74 -26.29 72.51
C HIS A 362 65.41 -27.81 72.38
N GLN A 363 65.96 -28.33 71.25
CA GLN A 363 66.43 -29.71 70.92
C GLN A 363 65.37 -30.75 70.51
N SER A 364 65.52 -31.64 69.52
CA SER A 364 66.63 -32.03 68.62
C SER A 364 66.12 -33.04 67.55
N ASN A 365 66.70 -32.99 66.35
CA ASN A 365 66.98 -34.04 65.34
C ASN A 365 65.92 -34.74 64.45
N ASN A 366 66.24 -34.70 63.13
CA ASN A 366 66.21 -35.71 62.04
C ASN A 366 64.91 -36.52 61.79
N SER A 367 64.43 -36.82 60.58
CA SER A 367 64.95 -37.02 59.21
C SER A 367 63.71 -37.14 58.30
N GLY A 368 63.68 -36.67 57.04
CA GLY A 368 64.12 -37.43 55.85
C GLY A 368 62.90 -37.89 55.00
N THR A 369 62.93 -37.53 53.70
CA THR A 369 62.17 -38.07 52.52
C THR A 369 60.64 -37.82 52.47
N SER A 370 59.94 -37.59 51.35
CA SER A 370 60.19 -37.35 49.92
C SER A 370 58.86 -36.86 49.29
N GLU A 371 58.92 -36.37 48.04
CA GLU A 371 57.86 -36.33 47.00
C GLU A 371 57.06 -35.03 46.71
N ILE A 372 57.56 -34.34 45.68
CA ILE A 372 56.92 -34.05 44.38
C ILE A 372 55.56 -33.32 44.40
N LEU A 373 55.60 -32.04 44.00
CA LEU A 373 54.44 -31.22 43.65
C LEU A 373 54.61 -30.68 42.23
N SER A 374 53.77 -31.16 41.29
CA SER A 374 53.52 -30.45 40.04
C SER A 374 52.16 -30.82 39.41
N VAL A 375 51.46 -29.77 38.98
CA VAL A 375 50.33 -29.68 38.02
C VAL A 375 48.94 -30.16 38.47
N ARG A 376 47.93 -29.25 38.53
CA ARG A 376 46.94 -28.98 37.46
C ARG A 376 45.55 -28.47 37.96
N ARG A 377 45.14 -27.32 37.40
CA ARG A 377 43.77 -26.83 37.03
C ARG A 377 42.70 -26.60 38.12
N PHE A 378 42.22 -25.35 38.30
CA PHE A 378 41.18 -24.61 37.55
C PHE A 378 39.72 -25.03 37.88
N CYS A 379 38.96 -24.16 38.57
CA CYS A 379 37.65 -23.63 38.12
C CYS A 379 36.97 -22.65 39.12
N TYR A 380 36.87 -21.39 38.69
CA TYR A 380 35.71 -20.46 38.73
C TYR A 380 35.00 -20.01 40.04
N ILE A 381 35.26 -18.75 40.41
CA ILE A 381 34.37 -17.56 40.64
C ILE A 381 32.85 -17.87 40.75
N VAL A 382 32.12 -17.42 41.79
CA VAL A 382 31.26 -16.20 41.75
C VAL A 382 30.65 -15.83 43.13
N ARG A 383 30.85 -14.55 43.48
CA ARG A 383 30.00 -13.59 44.22
C ARG A 383 29.78 -13.62 45.74
N ARG A 384 30.10 -12.42 46.25
CA ARG A 384 29.36 -11.52 47.16
C ARG A 384 29.90 -11.46 48.59
N ARG A 385 30.47 -10.31 48.95
CA ARG A 385 29.91 -9.40 49.97
C ARG A 385 30.62 -8.02 49.94
N PRO A 386 29.99 -6.98 50.53
CA PRO A 386 29.92 -5.63 49.98
C PRO A 386 30.94 -4.66 50.58
N GLN A 387 31.35 -3.66 49.79
CA GLN A 387 32.12 -2.51 50.27
C GLN A 387 31.22 -1.52 51.02
N ARG A 388 31.63 -1.17 52.24
CA ARG A 388 31.32 0.11 52.89
C ARG A 388 32.51 1.05 52.67
N VAL A 389 32.20 2.24 52.16
CA VAL A 389 32.47 3.55 52.78
C VAL A 389 33.76 3.68 53.61
N LYS A 390 34.71 4.46 53.09
CA LYS A 390 35.51 5.51 53.76
C LYS A 390 36.20 6.33 52.66
N GLU A 391 35.76 7.58 52.48
CA GLU A 391 36.42 8.82 52.92
C GLU A 391 37.15 9.46 51.74
N TYR A 392 36.69 10.63 51.30
CA TYR A 392 37.48 11.86 51.20
C TYR A 392 36.53 13.03 50.88
N PHE A 393 36.46 13.99 51.81
CA PHE A 393 35.80 15.29 51.67
C PHE A 393 36.85 16.33 51.20
N THR A 394 36.49 17.10 50.17
CA THR A 394 36.81 18.51 49.83
C THR A 394 38.04 19.24 50.42
N LEU A 395 38.78 19.99 49.58
CA LEU A 395 38.98 21.46 49.67
C LEU A 395 39.99 22.03 48.64
N LYS A 396 39.62 23.19 48.03
CA LYS A 396 40.44 24.18 47.24
C LYS A 396 40.95 23.67 45.87
N ILE A 397 40.77 24.33 44.72
CA ILE A 397 40.62 25.74 44.28
C ILE A 397 39.59 25.80 43.16
#